data_AF-A0A0Q4RZP8-F1
#
_entry.id   AF-A0A0Q4RZP8-F1
#
_cell.length_a   1.000
_cell.length_b   1.000
_cell.length_c   1.000
_cell.angle_alpha   90.00
_cell.angle_beta   90.00
_cell.angle_gamma   90.00
#
_symmetry.space_group_name_H-M   'P 1'
#
loop_
_entity.id
_entity.type
_entity.pdbx_description
1 polymer ?
#
loop_
_entity_poly.entity_id
_entity_poly.type
_entity_poly.pdbx_seq_one_letter_code
_entity_poly.pdbx_strand_id
1 'polypeptide(L)'
;MSTETRPRNIGRNISRIRELRGMKQGALADAIGTSQQTISSIETSETVDFDKLVQIAKALGVTVEAIENFTEESVFNFFNNFYDNSANNGAQGNTTNNHCAFNPLDKVVELYERLVQSEKEKVEYLENIIKGK
;
A
#
# COMPACT_ATOMS: atom_id res chain seq x y z
N MET A 1 14.42 19.25 -26.28
CA MET A 1 13.25 19.05 -25.38
C MET A 1 13.50 19.91 -24.16
N SER A 2 12.62 20.87 -23.90
CA SER A 2 12.75 21.84 -22.82
C SER A 2 12.52 21.17 -21.47
N THR A 3 13.60 20.95 -20.72
CA THR A 3 13.57 20.60 -19.29
C THR A 3 13.34 21.85 -18.46
N GLU A 4 12.23 22.55 -18.72
CA GLU A 4 11.77 23.58 -17.81
C GLU A 4 11.15 22.86 -16.61
N THR A 5 11.83 22.95 -15.47
CA THR A 5 11.27 22.62 -14.16
C THR A 5 10.00 23.44 -13.97
N ARG A 6 8.86 22.87 -14.37
CA ARG A 6 7.55 23.49 -14.19
C ARG A 6 7.39 23.86 -12.72
N PRO A 7 6.83 25.04 -12.41
CA PRO A 7 6.51 25.39 -11.03
C PRO A 7 5.67 24.26 -10.41
N ARG A 8 6.05 23.83 -9.20
CA ARG A 8 5.41 22.74 -8.46
C ARG A 8 3.98 23.12 -8.14
N ASN A 9 3.05 22.73 -9.00
CA ASN A 9 1.62 22.93 -8.77
C ASN A 9 1.08 21.73 -7.98
N ILE A 10 0.82 21.95 -6.68
CA ILE A 10 0.34 20.91 -5.76
C ILE A 10 -1.02 20.37 -6.20
N GLY A 11 -1.94 21.22 -6.65
CA GLY A 11 -3.24 20.80 -7.16
C GLY A 11 -3.13 19.83 -8.33
N ARG A 12 -2.23 20.09 -9.26
CA ARG A 12 -1.99 19.24 -10.43
C ARG A 12 -1.39 17.89 -10.03
N ASN A 13 -0.52 17.87 -9.03
CA ASN A 13 0.02 16.63 -8.46
C ASN A 13 -1.09 15.80 -7.81
N ILE A 14 -1.97 16.42 -7.03
CA ILE A 14 -3.16 15.77 -6.44
C ILE A 14 -4.03 15.16 -7.54
N SER A 15 -4.33 15.92 -8.59
CA SER A 15 -5.15 15.46 -9.72
C SER A 15 -4.53 14.23 -10.38
N ARG A 16 -3.21 14.25 -10.62
CA ARG A 16 -2.51 13.14 -11.26
C ARG A 16 -2.48 11.88 -10.40
N ILE A 17 -2.18 12.02 -9.10
CA ILE A 17 -2.21 10.90 -8.15
C ILE A 17 -3.62 10.31 -8.05
N ARG A 18 -4.65 11.16 -8.02
CA ARG A 18 -6.06 10.72 -8.00
C ARG A 18 -6.43 9.90 -9.24
N GLU A 19 -6.08 10.37 -10.44
CA GLU A 19 -6.31 9.64 -11.69
C GLU A 19 -5.60 8.28 -11.71
N LEU A 20 -4.35 8.27 -11.27
CA LEU A 20 -3.52 7.08 -11.12
C LEU A 20 -4.12 6.05 -10.15
N ARG A 21 -4.86 6.51 -9.14
CA ARG A 21 -5.66 5.68 -8.24
C ARG A 21 -7.00 5.21 -8.82
N GLY A 22 -7.37 5.65 -10.01
CA GLY A 22 -8.70 5.39 -10.58
C GLY A 22 -9.83 6.05 -9.78
N MET A 23 -9.53 7.08 -8.98
CA MET A 23 -10.49 7.73 -8.09
C MET A 23 -11.18 8.90 -8.80
N LYS A 24 -12.52 8.98 -8.70
CA LYS A 24 -13.28 10.13 -9.22
C LYS A 24 -13.16 11.33 -8.26
N GLN A 25 -13.27 12.55 -8.77
CA GLN A 25 -13.27 13.76 -7.92
C GLN A 25 -14.35 13.71 -6.83
N GLY A 26 -15.56 13.22 -7.17
CA GLY A 26 -16.64 13.04 -6.20
C GLY A 26 -16.26 12.06 -5.07
N ALA A 27 -15.60 10.95 -5.39
CA ALA A 27 -15.17 9.98 -4.39
C ALA A 27 -14.11 10.55 -3.42
N LEU A 28 -13.17 11.36 -3.94
CA LEU A 28 -12.23 12.08 -3.09
C LEU A 28 -12.94 13.12 -2.21
N ALA A 29 -13.93 13.80 -2.76
CA ALA A 29 -14.73 14.78 -2.05
C ALA A 29 -15.49 14.14 -0.88
N ASP A 30 -16.16 13.02 -1.13
CA ASP A 30 -16.86 12.22 -0.12
C ASP A 30 -15.91 11.74 0.98
N ALA A 31 -14.70 11.31 0.62
CA ALA A 31 -13.70 10.81 1.56
C ALA A 31 -13.19 11.87 2.55
N ILE A 32 -13.14 13.13 2.15
CA ILE A 32 -12.72 14.25 3.00
C ILE A 32 -13.87 15.16 3.46
N GLY A 33 -15.12 14.75 3.21
CA GLY A 33 -16.33 15.46 3.65
C GLY A 33 -16.51 16.84 3.00
N THR A 34 -16.15 16.98 1.71
CA THR A 34 -16.29 18.23 0.95
C THR A 34 -17.11 18.05 -0.33
N SER A 35 -17.30 19.12 -1.09
CA SER A 35 -17.97 19.07 -2.39
C SER A 35 -17.01 18.74 -3.54
N GLN A 36 -17.53 18.12 -4.61
CA GLN A 36 -16.75 17.88 -5.83
C GLN A 36 -16.18 19.17 -6.43
N GLN A 37 -16.93 20.28 -6.35
CA GLN A 37 -16.49 21.59 -6.82
C GLN A 37 -15.28 22.08 -6.05
N THR A 38 -15.24 21.83 -4.74
CA THR A 38 -14.09 22.16 -3.90
C THR A 38 -12.85 21.36 -4.32
N ILE A 39 -12.99 20.06 -4.59
CA ILE A 39 -11.88 19.24 -5.12
C ILE A 39 -11.39 19.78 -6.47
N SER A 40 -12.31 20.10 -7.39
CA SER A 40 -11.94 20.68 -8.68
C SER A 40 -11.17 22.00 -8.53
N SER A 41 -11.57 22.84 -7.57
CA SER A 41 -10.86 24.09 -7.26
C SER A 41 -9.47 23.83 -6.69
N ILE A 42 -9.34 22.84 -5.79
CA ILE A 42 -8.06 22.44 -5.20
C ILE A 42 -7.12 21.90 -6.29
N GLU A 43 -7.61 21.06 -7.20
CA GLU A 43 -6.79 20.50 -8.28
C GLU A 43 -6.28 21.56 -9.28
N THR A 44 -6.95 22.71 -9.36
CA THR A 44 -6.54 23.84 -10.20
C THR A 44 -5.61 24.80 -9.46
N SER A 45 -5.58 24.74 -8.13
CA SER A 45 -4.78 25.64 -7.29
C SER A 45 -3.30 25.26 -7.27
N GLU A 46 -2.42 26.26 -7.31
CA GLU A 46 -0.97 26.04 -7.23
C GLU A 46 -0.53 25.62 -5.82
N THR A 47 -1.20 26.15 -4.79
CA THR A 47 -0.95 25.88 -3.37
C THR A 47 -2.21 25.40 -2.68
N VAL A 48 -2.04 24.52 -1.69
CA VAL A 48 -3.12 23.95 -0.89
C VAL A 48 -2.75 24.12 0.58
N ASP A 49 -3.72 24.48 1.40
CA ASP A 49 -3.56 24.57 2.84
C ASP A 49 -3.09 23.23 3.43
N PHE A 50 -2.16 23.27 4.38
CA PHE A 50 -1.48 22.09 4.88
C PHE A 50 -2.46 21.08 5.49
N ASP A 51 -3.42 21.55 6.28
CA ASP A 51 -4.43 20.69 6.92
C ASP A 51 -5.30 19.97 5.88
N LYS A 52 -5.61 20.62 4.77
CA LYS A 52 -6.34 20.00 3.65
C LYS A 52 -5.45 19.03 2.88
N LEU A 53 -4.18 19.38 2.68
CA LEU A 53 -3.21 18.52 2.02
C LEU A 53 -3.02 17.21 2.78
N VAL A 54 -2.94 17.25 4.12
CA VAL A 54 -2.87 16.06 4.98
C VAL A 54 -4.12 15.18 4.82
N GLN A 55 -5.32 15.78 4.79
CA GLN A 55 -6.56 15.03 4.60
C GLN A 55 -6.63 14.37 3.21
N ILE A 56 -6.22 15.09 2.16
CA ILE A 56 -6.16 14.59 0.80
C ILE A 56 -5.13 13.46 0.68
N ALA A 57 -3.94 13.63 1.27
CA ALA A 57 -2.88 12.61 1.29
C ALA A 57 -3.39 11.32 1.94
N LYS A 58 -4.05 11.44 3.10
CA LYS A 58 -4.68 10.31 3.79
C LYS A 58 -5.74 9.62 2.93
N ALA A 59 -6.62 10.38 2.27
CA ALA A 59 -7.67 9.83 1.41
C ALA A 59 -7.12 9.14 0.15
N LEU A 60 -6.01 9.65 -0.40
CA LEU A 60 -5.30 9.07 -1.55
C LEU A 60 -4.34 7.94 -1.16
N GLY A 61 -4.15 7.69 0.14
CA GLY A 61 -3.19 6.73 0.67
C GLY A 61 -1.75 7.09 0.32
N VAL A 62 -1.35 8.35 0.40
CA VAL A 62 0.03 8.77 0.15
C VAL A 62 0.51 9.67 1.28
N THR A 63 1.82 9.91 1.38
CA THR A 63 2.36 10.91 2.30
C THR A 63 2.21 12.32 1.69
N VAL A 64 2.24 13.35 2.53
CA VAL A 64 2.23 14.74 2.05
C VAL A 64 3.47 15.01 1.17
N GLU A 65 4.63 14.54 1.60
CA GLU A 65 5.88 14.62 0.85
C GLU A 65 5.78 13.95 -0.53
N ALA A 66 5.00 12.87 -0.66
CA ALA A 66 4.78 12.21 -1.94
C ALA A 66 4.02 13.10 -2.92
N ILE A 67 3.06 13.91 -2.45
CA ILE A 67 2.34 14.87 -3.28
C ILE A 67 3.24 16.04 -3.65
N GLU A 68 4.05 16.54 -2.72
CA GLU A 68 4.96 17.67 -2.93
C GLU A 68 6.12 17.36 -3.87
N ASN A 69 6.64 16.12 -3.82
CA ASN A 69 7.75 15.65 -4.64
C ASN A 69 7.28 14.79 -5.83
N PHE A 70 5.99 14.81 -6.13
CA PHE A 70 5.42 14.05 -7.24
C PHE A 70 6.02 14.50 -8.58
N THR A 71 6.57 13.54 -9.30
CA THR A 71 7.00 13.66 -10.70
C THR A 71 6.45 12.48 -11.51
N GLU A 72 6.32 12.63 -12.83
CA GLU A 72 5.85 11.54 -13.69
C GLU A 72 6.72 10.28 -13.61
N GLU A 73 8.01 10.43 -13.33
CA GLU A 73 8.96 9.30 -13.13
C GLU A 73 8.80 8.65 -11.75
N SER A 74 8.48 9.43 -10.71
CA SER A 74 8.29 8.93 -9.34
C SER A 74 7.07 8.00 -9.21
N VAL A 75 6.15 8.04 -10.19
CA VAL A 75 4.94 7.20 -10.26
C VAL A 75 5.27 5.72 -10.09
N PHE A 76 6.33 5.23 -10.74
CA PHE A 76 6.72 3.82 -10.64
C PHE A 76 7.15 3.42 -9.22
N ASN A 77 7.78 4.32 -8.46
CA ASN A 77 8.23 4.04 -7.10
C ASN A 77 7.07 4.06 -6.09
N PHE A 78 6.07 4.92 -6.31
CA PHE A 78 4.92 5.04 -5.42
C PHE A 78 3.98 3.83 -5.48
N PHE A 79 3.77 3.25 -6.66
CA PHE A 79 2.91 2.07 -6.81
C PHE A 79 3.53 0.77 -6.29
N ASN A 80 4.86 0.65 -6.33
CA ASN A 80 5.54 -0.53 -5.80
C ASN A 80 5.41 -0.65 -4.26
N ASN A 81 5.18 0.45 -3.56
CA ASN A 81 4.96 0.45 -2.10
C ASN A 81 3.50 0.14 -1.70
N PHE A 82 2.60 -0.10 -2.66
CA PHE A 82 1.16 -0.26 -2.38
C PHE A 82 0.65 -1.69 -2.27
N TYR A 83 1.51 -2.69 -2.49
CA TYR A 83 1.13 -4.09 -2.39
C TYR A 83 1.26 -4.68 -0.98
N ASP A 84 1.70 -3.91 0.01
CA ASP A 84 1.95 -4.41 1.38
C ASP A 84 1.04 -3.79 2.46
N ASN A 85 -0.20 -3.43 2.11
CA ASN A 85 -1.16 -2.84 3.06
C ASN A 85 -2.53 -3.54 3.04
N SER A 86 -2.54 -4.87 3.04
CA SER A 86 -3.71 -5.65 3.50
C SER A 86 -3.62 -6.04 4.99
N ALA A 87 -2.57 -5.64 5.70
CA ALA A 87 -2.47 -5.82 7.15
C ALA A 87 -1.76 -4.61 7.80
N ASN A 88 -2.38 -4.06 8.85
CA ASN A 88 -1.87 -3.02 9.75
C ASN A 88 -1.89 -1.56 9.30
N ASN A 89 -3.11 -1.02 9.31
CA ASN A 89 -3.33 0.37 9.68
C ASN A 89 -3.07 0.52 11.20
N GLY A 90 -1.97 1.18 11.60
CA GLY A 90 -1.74 1.49 13.01
C GLY A 90 -0.37 2.08 13.37
N ALA A 91 -0.31 3.42 13.44
CA ALA A 91 0.60 4.22 14.27
C ALA A 91 2.12 4.14 14.04
N GLN A 92 2.61 5.12 13.29
CA GLN A 92 3.99 5.60 13.37
C GLN A 92 4.14 6.45 14.64
N GLY A 93 4.61 5.85 15.74
CA GLY A 93 4.82 6.58 16.99
C GLY A 93 5.05 5.71 18.24
N ASN A 94 6.24 5.11 18.34
CA ASN A 94 6.94 4.79 19.59
C ASN A 94 6.12 4.14 20.74
N THR A 95 5.96 2.82 20.73
CA THR A 95 5.79 2.00 21.94
C THR A 95 6.44 0.63 21.76
N THR A 96 7.60 0.43 22.40
CA THR A 96 8.04 -0.79 23.10
C THR A 96 7.30 -2.11 22.81
N ASN A 97 8.07 -3.14 22.42
CA ASN A 97 7.80 -4.57 22.69
C ASN A 97 6.52 -5.20 22.11
N ASN A 98 6.35 -5.18 20.80
CA ASN A 98 5.65 -6.28 20.12
C ASN A 98 6.64 -6.99 19.18
N HIS A 99 7.56 -7.74 19.80
CA HIS A 99 8.18 -8.89 19.16
C HIS A 99 7.06 -9.90 18.88
N CYS A 100 6.34 -9.73 17.77
CA CYS A 100 5.74 -10.89 17.15
C CYS A 100 6.93 -11.75 16.69
N ALA A 101 7.28 -12.77 17.48
CA ALA A 101 8.17 -13.87 17.10
C ALA A 101 7.50 -14.77 16.03
N PHE A 102 6.78 -14.14 15.11
CA PHE A 102 6.08 -14.77 14.01
C PHE A 102 6.86 -14.39 12.76
N ASN A 103 7.92 -15.15 12.49
CA ASN A 103 8.54 -15.12 11.19
C ASN A 103 7.70 -16.03 10.28
N PRO A 104 7.02 -15.49 9.25
CA PRO A 104 6.18 -16.31 8.36
C PRO A 104 6.96 -17.44 7.68
N LEU A 105 8.27 -17.27 7.48
CA LEU A 105 9.14 -18.30 6.93
C LEU A 105 9.25 -19.52 7.84
N ASP A 106 9.34 -19.32 9.17
CA ASP A 106 9.45 -20.42 10.13
C ASP A 106 8.19 -21.29 10.11
N LYS A 107 7.01 -20.69 9.89
CA LYS A 107 5.74 -21.42 9.75
C LYS A 107 5.62 -22.20 8.46
N VAL A 108 6.21 -21.69 7.38
CA VAL A 108 6.28 -22.41 6.11
C VAL A 108 7.22 -23.62 6.25
N VAL A 109 8.36 -23.47 6.90
CA VAL A 109 9.29 -24.58 7.18
C VAL A 109 8.61 -25.66 8.04
N GLU A 110 7.93 -25.26 9.12
CA GLU A 110 7.18 -26.17 10.00
C GLU A 110 6.09 -26.97 9.24
N LEU A 111 5.41 -26.33 8.27
CA LEU A 111 4.44 -27.00 7.40
C LEU A 111 5.11 -28.02 6.46
N TYR A 112 6.26 -27.67 5.87
CA TYR A 112 7.01 -28.59 5.02
C TYR A 112 7.53 -29.81 5.80
N GLU A 113 8.04 -29.63 7.02
CA GLU A 113 8.48 -30.74 7.87
C GLU A 113 7.32 -31.71 8.18
N ARG A 114 6.14 -31.18 8.52
CA ARG A 114 4.94 -32.01 8.74
C ARG A 114 4.48 -32.74 7.47
N LEU A 115 4.54 -32.08 6.32
CA LEU A 115 4.18 -32.69 5.03
C LEU A 115 5.11 -33.87 4.73
N VAL A 116 6.42 -33.68 4.88
CA VAL A 116 7.43 -34.73 4.66
C VAL A 116 7.20 -35.91 5.61
N GLN A 117 6.87 -35.63 6.88
CA GLN A 117 6.57 -36.67 7.86
C GLN A 117 5.31 -37.48 7.48
N SER A 118 4.22 -36.80 7.09
CA SER A 118 3.00 -37.45 6.58
C SER A 118 3.28 -38.35 5.37
N GLU A 119 4.13 -37.90 4.43
CA GLU A 119 4.48 -38.73 3.26
C GLU A 119 5.28 -39.97 3.67
N LYS A 120 6.22 -39.86 4.63
CA LYS A 120 6.96 -41.01 5.16
C LYS A 120 6.04 -42.03 5.85
N GLU A 121 5.11 -41.57 6.68
CA GLU A 121 4.14 -42.43 7.38
C GLU A 121 3.22 -43.17 6.41
N LYS A 122 2.78 -42.49 5.33
CA LYS A 122 2.00 -43.15 4.26
C LYS A 122 2.82 -44.23 3.56
N VAL A 123 4.08 -43.95 3.22
CA VAL A 123 4.96 -44.94 2.58
C VAL A 123 5.18 -46.13 3.50
N GLU A 124 5.46 -45.91 4.79
CA GLU A 124 5.63 -46.99 5.76
C GLU A 124 4.36 -47.84 5.93
N TYR A 125 3.19 -47.19 6.00
CA TYR A 125 1.90 -47.90 6.03
C TYR A 125 1.70 -48.77 4.78
N LEU A 126 2.02 -48.24 3.60
CA LEU A 126 1.95 -48.98 2.34
C LEU A 126 2.95 -50.15 2.31
N GLU A 127 4.17 -49.95 2.79
CA GLU A 127 5.18 -51.02 2.92
C GLU A 127 4.71 -52.13 3.86
N ASN A 128 4.09 -51.79 4.99
CA ASN A 128 3.56 -52.76 5.95
C ASN A 128 2.40 -53.58 5.37
N ILE A 129 1.54 -52.95 4.54
CA ILE A 129 0.50 -53.67 3.79
C ILE A 129 1.11 -54.63 2.77
N ILE A 130 2.18 -54.22 2.08
CA ILE A 130 2.84 -55.04 1.06
C ILE A 130 3.60 -56.20 1.71
N LYS A 131 4.28 -56.00 2.84
CA LYS A 131 5.04 -57.03 3.58
C LYS A 131 4.14 -57.99 4.37
N GLY A 132 2.91 -57.58 4.69
CA GLY A 132 1.90 -58.40 5.38
C GLY A 132 1.09 -59.33 4.47
N LYS A 133 1.43 -59.40 3.17
CA LYS A 133 0.94 -60.40 2.19
C LYS A 133 2.04 -61.40 1.88
#